data_AF-A0AAV9QXB0-F1
#
_entry.id   AF-A0AAV9QXB0-F1
#
_cell.length_a   1.000
_cell.length_b   1.000
_cell.length_c   1.000
_cell.angle_alpha   90.00
_cell.angle_beta   90.00
_cell.angle_gamma   90.00
#
_symmetry.space_group_name_H-M   'P 1'
#
loop_
_entity.id
_entity.type
_entity.pdbx_description
1 polymer ?
#
loop_
_entity_poly.entity_id
_entity_poly.type
_entity_poly.pdbx_seq_one_letter_code
_entity_poly.pdbx_strand_id
1 'polypeptide(L)'
;MANRAKKSQMERVSVPPLSSVAICGGTHGNELTGLYIVREMQKKKIEKVGSVSITTIVTNPRASEAGRRYIEMDLNRCFTDVLLSSPITESTPYELRRAQELNAQLGPKGSTDAVDLLIDLHNTTANMGLCLIFYTLDWITLHIYKYIQNKMSSVPVRVIQLEVPISDAYALDSVGKRGFAIEVGPQPNGVLRADIFNMVKEAVDLTLEWLQEFNSGHTFEGGTVEAYTLVKSVDYPRDSAGKITAAIHQDLQDNDFKLLRSGDPIFLTFAGETLKYEGEDLYPYFVNECAYYEKKIAFHLAMKKTYSFPSICAKKDGETA
;
A
#
# COMPACT_ATOMS: atom_id res chain seq x y z
N MET A 1 50.07 12.17 -0.64
CA MET A 1 49.55 10.84 -0.29
C MET A 1 48.18 10.99 0.36
N ALA A 2 47.20 10.25 -0.17
CA ALA A 2 45.88 9.91 0.38
C ALA A 2 44.93 11.06 0.81
N ASN A 3 44.16 11.50 -0.19
CA ASN A 3 42.74 11.85 -0.12
C ASN A 3 42.00 11.21 1.09
N ARG A 4 41.70 12.00 2.12
CA ARG A 4 40.63 11.66 3.07
C ARG A 4 39.31 11.91 2.34
N ALA A 5 38.66 10.81 1.93
CA ALA A 5 37.28 10.83 1.49
C ALA A 5 36.43 11.51 2.58
N LYS A 6 35.94 12.71 2.29
CA LYS A 6 34.76 13.26 2.98
C LYS A 6 33.61 12.33 2.62
N LYS A 7 33.35 11.31 3.44
CA LYS A 7 31.98 10.79 3.58
C LYS A 7 31.15 12.02 3.93
N SER A 8 30.30 12.49 3.04
CA SER A 8 29.22 13.39 3.43
C SER A 8 28.44 12.65 4.49
N GLN A 9 28.63 13.00 5.76
CA GLN A 9 27.68 12.61 6.79
C GLN A 9 26.37 13.23 6.35
N MET A 10 25.45 12.41 5.84
CA MET A 10 24.07 12.85 5.72
C MET A 10 23.65 13.26 7.14
N GLU A 11 23.14 14.49 7.24
CA GLU A 11 22.76 15.10 8.50
C GLU A 11 21.76 14.18 9.24
N ARG A 12 22.06 13.86 10.50
CA ARG A 12 21.17 13.04 11.33
C ARG A 12 19.95 13.87 11.70
N VAL A 13 18.77 13.34 11.43
CA VAL A 13 17.51 14.03 11.72
C VAL A 13 16.80 13.37 12.89
N SER A 14 16.41 14.16 13.89
CA SER A 14 15.52 13.71 14.95
C SER A 14 14.06 13.86 14.52
N VAL A 15 13.30 12.75 14.52
CA VAL A 15 11.88 12.71 14.13
C VAL A 15 11.04 12.32 15.37
N PRO A 16 9.83 12.87 15.58
CA PRO A 16 8.98 12.47 16.70
C PRO A 16 8.75 10.95 16.75
N PRO A 17 8.70 10.34 17.95
CA PRO A 17 8.33 8.93 18.09
C PRO A 17 6.88 8.68 17.64
N LEU A 18 6.58 7.46 17.20
CA LEU A 18 5.23 7.05 16.81
C LEU A 18 4.54 6.36 17.98
N SER A 19 3.46 6.93 18.50
CA SER A 19 2.80 6.44 19.71
C SER A 19 1.54 5.63 19.41
N SER A 20 0.86 5.90 18.29
CA SER A 20 -0.38 5.22 17.90
C SER A 20 -0.29 4.63 16.50
N VAL A 21 -0.50 3.33 16.38
CA VAL A 21 -0.47 2.61 15.11
C VAL A 21 -1.75 1.83 14.91
N ALA A 22 -2.35 1.95 13.73
CA ALA A 22 -3.50 1.14 13.33
C ALA A 22 -3.07 0.09 12.29
N ILE A 23 -3.52 -1.15 12.49
CA ILE A 23 -3.37 -2.24 11.52
C ILE A 23 -4.77 -2.67 11.09
N CYS A 24 -5.03 -2.45 9.81
CA CYS A 24 -6.33 -2.57 9.18
C CYS A 24 -6.33 -3.76 8.20
N GLY A 25 -7.44 -4.49 8.17
CA GLY A 25 -7.57 -5.65 7.30
C GLY A 25 -9.02 -5.91 6.95
N GLY A 26 -9.25 -6.47 5.76
CA GLY A 26 -10.59 -6.66 5.23
C GLY A 26 -11.24 -5.35 4.77
N THR A 27 -10.45 -4.40 4.26
CA THR A 27 -10.97 -3.19 3.59
C THR A 27 -11.73 -3.60 2.35
N HIS A 28 -11.20 -4.59 1.65
CA HIS A 28 -11.93 -5.42 0.71
C HIS A 28 -12.24 -6.76 1.37
N GLY A 29 -13.52 -7.10 1.49
CA GLY A 29 -13.96 -8.25 2.31
C GLY A 29 -13.58 -9.64 1.78
N ASN A 30 -13.15 -9.73 0.52
CA ASN A 30 -12.69 -10.97 -0.11
C ASN A 30 -11.17 -11.10 -0.19
N GLU A 31 -10.40 -10.17 0.37
CA GLU A 31 -8.94 -10.23 0.49
C GLU A 31 -8.59 -10.80 1.89
N LEU A 32 -8.39 -12.11 1.94
CA LEU A 32 -8.47 -12.85 3.21
C LEU A 32 -7.24 -12.70 4.11
N THR A 33 -6.06 -12.40 3.56
CA THR A 33 -4.82 -12.39 4.35
C THR A 33 -4.86 -11.34 5.46
N GLY A 34 -5.16 -10.09 5.10
CA GLY A 34 -5.27 -8.98 6.05
C GLY A 34 -6.37 -9.22 7.09
N LEU A 35 -7.52 -9.73 6.64
CA LEU A 35 -8.66 -10.05 7.50
C LEU A 35 -8.27 -11.05 8.61
N TYR A 36 -7.59 -12.14 8.26
CA TYR A 36 -7.21 -13.17 9.23
C TYR A 36 -6.01 -12.77 10.09
N ILE A 37 -5.06 -11.98 9.58
CA ILE A 37 -3.98 -11.40 10.40
C ILE A 37 -4.58 -10.54 11.52
N VAL A 38 -5.49 -9.61 11.16
CA VAL A 38 -6.15 -8.75 12.14
C VAL A 38 -6.94 -9.56 13.16
N ARG A 39 -7.74 -10.54 12.72
CA ARG A 39 -8.50 -11.41 13.63
C ARG A 39 -7.60 -12.16 14.61
N GLU A 40 -6.46 -12.66 14.15
CA GLU A 40 -5.51 -13.36 15.02
C GLU A 40 -4.83 -12.42 16.01
N MET A 41 -4.49 -11.19 15.59
CA MET A 41 -3.97 -10.16 16.51
C MET A 41 -5.00 -9.75 17.57
N GLN A 42 -6.28 -9.59 17.19
CA GLN A 42 -7.38 -9.31 18.10
C GLN A 42 -7.58 -10.46 19.10
N LYS A 43 -7.55 -11.72 18.63
CA LYS A 43 -7.63 -12.92 19.48
C LYS A 43 -6.49 -12.99 20.50
N LYS A 44 -5.28 -12.61 20.08
CA LYS A 44 -4.10 -12.50 20.95
C LYS A 44 -4.08 -11.24 21.82
N LYS A 45 -5.05 -10.33 21.65
CA LYS A 45 -5.14 -9.06 22.36
C LYS A 45 -3.85 -8.23 22.24
N ILE A 46 -3.32 -8.14 21.02
CA ILE A 46 -2.16 -7.28 20.74
C ILE A 46 -2.63 -5.82 20.74
N GLU A 47 -2.46 -5.16 21.88
CA GLU A 47 -2.86 -3.76 22.10
C GLU A 47 -1.64 -2.83 22.21
N LYS A 48 -0.42 -3.38 22.33
CA LYS A 48 0.80 -2.61 22.53
C LYS A 48 2.05 -3.38 22.08
N VAL A 49 3.03 -2.67 21.51
CA VAL A 49 4.39 -3.16 21.26
C VAL A 49 5.39 -2.12 21.74
N GLY A 50 6.23 -2.45 22.73
CA GLY A 50 7.12 -1.47 23.34
C GLY A 50 6.34 -0.28 23.93
N SER A 51 6.61 0.94 23.48
CA SER A 51 5.85 2.15 23.86
C SER A 51 4.65 2.43 22.94
N VAL A 52 4.50 1.69 21.83
CA VAL A 52 3.53 1.95 20.76
C VAL A 52 2.18 1.30 21.08
N SER A 53 1.11 2.08 21.09
CA SER A 53 -0.26 1.58 21.14
C SER A 53 -0.68 1.01 19.78
N ILE A 54 -1.26 -0.20 19.77
CA ILE A 54 -1.69 -0.89 18.56
C ILE A 54 -3.21 -1.04 18.55
N THR A 55 -3.84 -0.47 17.52
CA THR A 55 -5.27 -0.65 17.25
C THR A 55 -5.44 -1.57 16.04
N THR A 56 -6.18 -2.66 16.19
CA THR A 56 -6.44 -3.62 15.09
C THR A 56 -7.90 -3.59 14.68
N ILE A 57 -8.17 -3.45 13.37
CA ILE A 57 -9.53 -3.20 12.88
C ILE A 57 -9.86 -4.08 11.68
N VAL A 58 -10.98 -4.81 11.78
CA VAL A 58 -11.68 -5.35 10.61
C VAL A 58 -12.49 -4.22 9.99
N THR A 59 -12.06 -3.73 8.83
CA THR A 59 -12.48 -2.42 8.32
C THR A 59 -13.81 -2.48 7.58
N ASN A 60 -14.05 -3.48 6.73
CA ASN A 60 -15.35 -3.71 6.08
C ASN A 60 -16.00 -5.02 6.57
N PRO A 61 -16.62 -5.04 7.76
CA PRO A 61 -17.19 -6.27 8.32
C PRO A 61 -18.33 -6.85 7.48
N ARG A 62 -19.21 -6.02 6.88
CA ARG A 62 -20.32 -6.55 6.06
C ARG A 62 -19.81 -7.19 4.77
N ALA A 63 -18.86 -6.56 4.07
CA ALA A 63 -18.27 -7.17 2.88
C ALA A 63 -17.49 -8.44 3.22
N SER A 64 -16.80 -8.45 4.37
CA SER A 64 -16.07 -9.63 4.85
C SER A 64 -17.01 -10.81 5.16
N GLU A 65 -18.14 -10.56 5.80
CA GLU A 65 -19.17 -11.58 6.05
C GLU A 65 -19.81 -12.08 4.76
N ALA A 66 -20.01 -11.19 3.78
CA ALA A 66 -20.55 -11.56 2.47
C ALA A 66 -19.52 -12.24 1.53
N GLY A 67 -18.23 -12.27 1.90
CA GLY A 67 -17.16 -12.77 1.03
C GLY A 67 -17.01 -11.98 -0.27
N ARG A 68 -17.28 -10.66 -0.23
CA ARG A 68 -17.24 -9.75 -1.38
C ARG A 68 -16.24 -8.64 -1.17
N ARG A 69 -15.79 -8.00 -2.26
CA ARG A 69 -14.92 -6.82 -2.20
C ARG A 69 -15.59 -5.70 -1.39
N TYR A 70 -16.83 -5.38 -1.74
CA TYR A 70 -17.67 -4.39 -1.06
C TYR A 70 -19.16 -4.76 -1.20
N ILE A 71 -20.05 -4.08 -0.48
CA ILE A 71 -21.51 -4.24 -0.54
C ILE A 71 -22.13 -3.26 -1.53
N GLU A 72 -21.91 -1.95 -1.35
CA GLU A 72 -22.55 -0.91 -2.17
C GLU A 72 -21.53 -0.12 -3.00
N MET A 73 -20.39 0.23 -2.43
CA MET A 73 -19.29 0.87 -3.16
C MET A 73 -17.92 0.50 -2.58
N ASP A 74 -16.85 0.73 -3.34
CA ASP A 74 -15.49 0.42 -2.89
C ASP A 74 -15.07 1.29 -1.69
N LEU A 75 -14.95 0.68 -0.50
CA LEU A 75 -14.57 1.38 0.73
C LEU A 75 -13.25 2.14 0.57
N ASN A 76 -12.30 1.56 -0.16
CA ASN A 76 -11.00 2.18 -0.38
C ASN A 76 -11.04 3.30 -1.44
N ARG A 77 -12.22 3.86 -1.72
CA ARG A 77 -12.46 5.08 -2.52
C ARG A 77 -13.26 6.13 -1.74
N CYS A 78 -13.54 5.89 -0.46
CA CYS A 78 -14.44 6.71 0.35
C CYS A 78 -13.74 7.75 1.26
N PHE A 79 -12.42 7.86 1.24
CA PHE A 79 -11.64 8.64 2.22
C PHE A 79 -11.15 10.02 1.71
N THR A 80 -11.78 10.56 0.68
CA THR A 80 -11.52 11.97 0.30
C THR A 80 -12.16 12.91 1.31
N ASP A 81 -11.60 14.10 1.50
CA ASP A 81 -12.11 15.08 2.48
C ASP A 81 -13.59 15.44 2.22
N VAL A 82 -13.97 15.51 0.95
CA VAL A 82 -15.36 15.76 0.52
C VAL A 82 -16.31 14.65 1.00
N LEU A 83 -15.92 13.38 0.81
CA LEU A 83 -16.76 12.24 1.22
C LEU A 83 -16.81 12.10 2.75
N LEU A 84 -15.69 12.33 3.43
CA LEU A 84 -15.62 12.24 4.89
C LEU A 84 -16.42 13.35 5.60
N SER A 85 -16.61 14.50 4.96
CA SER A 85 -17.41 15.63 5.47
C SER A 85 -18.86 15.66 4.96
N SER A 86 -19.24 14.76 4.05
CA SER A 86 -20.58 14.72 3.49
C SER A 86 -21.64 14.31 4.53
N PRO A 87 -22.83 14.93 4.55
CA PRO A 87 -23.91 14.53 5.45
C PRO A 87 -24.35 13.08 5.25
N ILE A 88 -24.59 12.36 6.35
CA ILE A 88 -25.17 11.02 6.31
C ILE A 88 -26.69 11.13 6.17
N THR A 89 -27.24 10.44 5.18
CA THR A 89 -28.67 10.27 4.94
C THR A 89 -29.01 8.77 4.91
N GLU A 90 -30.30 8.43 4.87
CA GLU A 90 -30.76 7.05 4.73
C GLU A 90 -30.25 6.39 3.44
N SER A 91 -30.07 7.16 2.36
CA SER A 91 -29.57 6.70 1.07
C SER A 91 -28.05 6.63 0.96
N THR A 92 -27.31 7.03 2.00
CA THR A 92 -25.85 6.97 1.97
C THR A 92 -25.39 5.52 1.80
N PRO A 93 -24.40 5.21 0.94
CA PRO A 93 -23.83 3.88 0.87
C PRO A 93 -23.20 3.46 2.21
N TYR A 94 -23.29 2.17 2.51
CA TYR A 94 -22.74 1.56 3.72
C TYR A 94 -21.25 1.84 3.86
N GLU A 95 -20.45 1.67 2.80
CA GLU A 95 -19.03 1.95 2.87
C GLU A 95 -18.72 3.42 3.14
N LEU A 96 -19.54 4.36 2.67
CA LEU A 96 -19.35 5.77 2.97
C LEU A 96 -19.62 6.09 4.46
N ARG A 97 -20.68 5.52 5.04
CA ARG A 97 -20.89 5.57 6.51
C ARG A 97 -19.71 4.95 7.26
N ARG A 98 -19.26 3.78 6.80
CA ARG A 98 -18.15 3.05 7.43
C ARG A 98 -16.84 3.85 7.35
N ALA A 99 -16.58 4.55 6.25
CA ALA A 99 -15.42 5.43 6.12
C ALA A 99 -15.45 6.58 7.13
N GLN A 100 -16.61 7.20 7.36
CA GLN A 100 -16.76 8.24 8.38
C GLN A 100 -16.57 7.70 9.81
N GLU A 101 -17.08 6.50 10.11
CA GLU A 101 -16.83 5.84 11.39
C GLU A 101 -15.34 5.57 11.62
N LEU A 102 -14.66 5.02 10.60
CA LEU A 102 -13.21 4.75 10.65
C LEU A 102 -12.41 6.05 10.79
N ASN A 103 -12.82 7.12 10.10
CA ASN A 103 -12.20 8.43 10.22
C ASN A 103 -12.41 9.05 11.61
N ALA A 104 -13.56 8.86 12.24
CA ALA A 104 -13.79 9.28 13.62
C ALA A 104 -12.95 8.45 14.63
N GLN A 105 -12.68 7.19 14.33
CA GLN A 105 -11.92 6.29 15.20
C GLN A 105 -10.39 6.44 15.06
N LEU A 106 -9.90 6.64 13.83
CA LEU A 106 -8.47 6.61 13.49
C LEU A 106 -7.91 7.98 13.10
N GLY A 107 -8.78 8.89 12.68
CA GLY A 107 -8.45 10.24 12.25
C GLY A 107 -8.78 11.26 13.35
N PRO A 108 -9.40 12.40 13.02
CA PRO A 108 -9.85 12.80 11.69
C PRO A 108 -8.67 12.98 10.71
N LYS A 109 -8.85 12.59 9.45
CA LYS A 109 -7.85 12.75 8.38
C LYS A 109 -7.34 14.19 8.31
N GLY A 110 -6.02 14.34 8.24
CA GLY A 110 -5.35 15.64 8.26
C GLY A 110 -5.25 16.32 9.64
N SER A 111 -5.83 15.74 10.69
CA SER A 111 -5.72 16.25 12.07
C SER A 111 -4.47 15.74 12.80
N THR A 112 -4.03 16.48 13.82
CA THR A 112 -3.02 16.03 14.78
C THR A 112 -3.51 14.89 15.67
N ASP A 113 -4.82 14.66 15.74
CA ASP A 113 -5.43 13.59 16.55
C ASP A 113 -5.43 12.24 15.83
N ALA A 114 -5.17 12.22 14.52
CA ALA A 114 -5.06 10.99 13.76
C ALA A 114 -3.94 10.07 14.28
N VAL A 115 -4.08 8.77 14.06
CA VAL A 115 -3.03 7.80 14.36
C VAL A 115 -1.73 8.17 13.64
N ASP A 116 -0.59 7.93 14.30
CA ASP A 116 0.71 8.32 13.74
C ASP A 116 1.09 7.50 12.52
N LEU A 117 0.67 6.23 12.47
CA LEU A 117 0.82 5.34 11.33
C LEU A 117 -0.42 4.45 11.14
N LEU A 118 -0.92 4.35 9.91
CA LEU A 118 -1.97 3.41 9.51
C LEU A 118 -1.44 2.45 8.45
N ILE A 119 -1.52 1.15 8.74
CA ILE A 119 -1.10 0.07 7.84
C ILE A 119 -2.36 -0.67 7.39
N ASP A 120 -2.67 -0.64 6.10
CA ASP A 120 -3.82 -1.36 5.54
C ASP A 120 -3.35 -2.60 4.75
N LEU A 121 -3.95 -3.75 5.00
CA LEU A 121 -3.49 -5.03 4.47
C LEU A 121 -4.38 -5.48 3.31
N HIS A 122 -3.78 -5.66 2.13
CA HIS A 122 -4.47 -5.98 0.87
C HIS A 122 -3.94 -7.27 0.24
N ASN A 123 -4.74 -7.83 -0.67
CA ASN A 123 -4.29 -8.85 -1.60
C ASN A 123 -4.65 -8.46 -3.03
N THR A 124 -3.81 -8.91 -3.96
CA THR A 124 -4.05 -8.77 -5.39
C THR A 124 -3.92 -10.11 -6.10
N THR A 125 -4.70 -10.26 -7.16
CA THR A 125 -4.60 -11.36 -8.11
C THR A 125 -3.39 -11.22 -9.04
N ALA A 126 -2.79 -10.02 -9.15
CA ALA A 126 -1.61 -9.77 -9.95
C ALA A 126 -0.32 -10.35 -9.32
N ASN A 127 0.70 -10.65 -10.13
CA ASN A 127 1.94 -11.28 -9.66
C ASN A 127 2.96 -10.26 -9.12
N MET A 128 2.51 -9.44 -8.16
CA MET A 128 3.30 -8.31 -7.68
C MET A 128 4.42 -8.70 -6.70
N GLY A 129 4.30 -9.86 -6.03
CA GLY A 129 5.07 -10.15 -4.82
C GLY A 129 4.67 -9.20 -3.69
N LEU A 130 5.57 -8.96 -2.73
CA LEU A 130 5.32 -8.07 -1.61
C LEU A 130 5.61 -6.61 -1.99
N CYS A 131 4.58 -5.77 -1.93
CA CYS A 131 4.66 -4.35 -2.25
C CYS A 131 4.16 -3.49 -1.10
N LEU A 132 4.79 -2.34 -0.90
CA LEU A 132 4.28 -1.27 -0.04
C LEU A 132 3.80 -0.12 -0.92
N ILE A 133 2.54 0.29 -0.78
CA ILE A 133 1.92 1.33 -1.61
C ILE A 133 1.72 2.59 -0.77
N PHE A 134 2.22 3.72 -1.27
CA PHE A 134 2.17 5.02 -0.60
C PHE A 134 1.57 6.09 -1.51
N TYR A 135 0.79 7.00 -0.94
CA TYR A 135 0.45 8.27 -1.60
C TYR A 135 1.67 9.17 -1.74
N THR A 136 2.36 9.39 -0.63
CA THR A 136 3.58 10.18 -0.51
C THR A 136 4.63 9.41 0.29
N LEU A 137 5.91 9.57 -0.08
CA LEU A 137 7.03 9.00 0.66
C LEU A 137 7.58 10.04 1.64
N ASP A 138 7.91 9.58 2.84
CA ASP A 138 8.65 10.36 3.83
C ASP A 138 9.78 9.52 4.43
N TRP A 139 10.59 10.13 5.30
CA TRP A 139 11.75 9.43 5.85
C TRP A 139 11.36 8.22 6.71
N ILE A 140 10.28 8.31 7.50
CA ILE A 140 9.83 7.19 8.33
C ILE A 140 9.41 6.01 7.45
N THR A 141 8.60 6.26 6.43
CA THR A 141 8.11 5.21 5.54
C THR A 141 9.23 4.58 4.70
N LEU A 142 10.20 5.37 4.25
CA LEU A 142 11.39 4.88 3.55
C LEU A 142 12.29 4.02 4.46
N HIS A 143 12.42 4.39 5.73
CA HIS A 143 13.18 3.59 6.70
C HIS A 143 12.48 2.27 7.04
N ILE A 144 11.16 2.27 7.23
CA ILE A 144 10.37 1.04 7.40
C ILE A 144 10.54 0.11 6.20
N TYR A 145 10.39 0.65 4.98
CA TYR A 145 10.60 -0.12 3.75
C TYR A 145 12.01 -0.72 3.69
N LYS A 146 13.05 0.09 3.89
CA LYS A 146 14.44 -0.39 3.86
C LYS A 146 14.68 -1.47 4.92
N TYR A 147 14.07 -1.35 6.10
CA TYR A 147 14.17 -2.34 7.16
C TYR A 147 13.55 -3.68 6.73
N ILE A 148 12.32 -3.66 6.22
CA ILE A 148 11.62 -4.86 5.73
C ILE A 148 12.41 -5.48 4.56
N GLN A 149 12.82 -4.68 3.59
CA GLN A 149 13.58 -5.14 2.42
C GLN A 149 14.90 -5.84 2.82
N ASN A 150 15.61 -5.31 3.81
CA ASN A 150 16.87 -5.91 4.26
C ASN A 150 16.68 -7.24 5.01
N LYS A 151 15.56 -7.38 5.73
CA LYS A 151 15.27 -8.56 6.57
C LYS A 151 14.58 -9.68 5.77
N MET A 152 13.71 -9.32 4.82
CA MET A 152 12.98 -10.27 3.96
C MET A 152 13.74 -10.60 2.68
N SER A 153 14.83 -11.37 2.79
CA SER A 153 15.65 -11.74 1.62
C SER A 153 15.05 -12.83 0.72
N SER A 154 14.02 -13.54 1.19
CA SER A 154 13.36 -14.64 0.48
C SER A 154 12.43 -14.18 -0.63
N VAL A 155 11.99 -12.91 -0.60
CA VAL A 155 11.06 -12.34 -1.59
C VAL A 155 11.44 -10.90 -1.96
N PRO A 156 11.28 -10.49 -3.22
CA PRO A 156 11.46 -9.08 -3.57
C PRO A 156 10.41 -8.22 -2.86
N VAL A 157 10.88 -7.24 -2.07
CA VAL A 157 10.05 -6.20 -1.48
C VAL A 157 10.19 -4.93 -2.30
N ARG A 158 9.08 -4.39 -2.79
CA ARG A 158 9.05 -3.19 -3.64
C ARG A 158 8.18 -2.10 -3.04
N VAL A 159 8.41 -0.87 -3.50
CA VAL A 159 7.58 0.29 -3.18
C VAL A 159 6.87 0.77 -4.44
N ILE A 160 5.58 1.08 -4.30
CA ILE A 160 4.81 1.85 -5.27
C ILE A 160 4.50 3.22 -4.66
N GLN A 161 4.83 4.30 -5.37
CA GLN A 161 4.44 5.66 -5.01
C GLN A 161 3.38 6.16 -6.00
N LEU A 162 2.23 6.59 -5.49
CA LEU A 162 1.15 7.15 -6.30
C LEU A 162 1.37 8.62 -6.68
N GLU A 163 2.16 9.36 -5.90
CA GLU A 163 2.47 10.79 -6.11
C GLU A 163 1.20 11.66 -6.16
N VAL A 164 0.24 11.33 -5.29
CA VAL A 164 -1.02 12.06 -5.13
C VAL A 164 -1.00 12.78 -3.78
N PRO A 165 -1.33 14.09 -3.73
CA PRO A 165 -1.43 14.83 -2.48
C PRO A 165 -2.39 14.16 -1.49
N ILE A 166 -2.09 14.22 -0.18
CA ILE A 166 -2.92 13.58 0.84
C ILE A 166 -4.36 14.13 0.87
N SER A 167 -4.57 15.41 0.50
CA SER A 167 -5.91 16.02 0.35
C SER A 167 -6.76 15.30 -0.70
N ASP A 168 -6.12 14.75 -1.73
CA ASP A 168 -6.77 14.07 -2.85
C ASP A 168 -6.77 12.55 -2.66
N ALA A 169 -6.12 12.07 -1.61
CA ALA A 169 -6.05 10.66 -1.30
C ALA A 169 -7.44 10.12 -0.93
N TYR A 170 -7.77 8.93 -1.43
CA TYR A 170 -9.10 8.34 -1.33
C TYR A 170 -9.14 7.03 -0.55
N ALA A 171 -7.96 6.51 -0.17
CA ALA A 171 -7.79 5.21 0.47
C ALA A 171 -7.74 5.34 2.01
N LEU A 172 -8.04 4.25 2.70
CA LEU A 172 -8.06 4.20 4.16
C LEU A 172 -6.72 4.58 4.78
N ASP A 173 -5.60 4.14 4.20
CA ASP A 173 -4.27 4.42 4.73
C ASP A 173 -3.94 5.93 4.82
N SER A 174 -4.63 6.75 4.02
CA SER A 174 -4.48 8.21 4.06
C SER A 174 -5.13 8.89 5.26
N VAL A 175 -5.87 8.16 6.11
CA VAL A 175 -6.48 8.70 7.33
C VAL A 175 -5.43 8.96 8.42
N GLY A 176 -4.42 8.10 8.53
CA GLY A 176 -3.31 8.31 9.46
C GLY A 176 -2.45 9.50 9.05
N LYS A 177 -1.68 10.06 9.99
CA LYS A 177 -0.67 11.09 9.67
C LYS A 177 0.34 10.60 8.65
N ARG A 178 0.65 9.30 8.75
CA ARG A 178 1.37 8.50 7.76
C ARG A 178 0.55 7.23 7.55
N GLY A 179 0.67 6.66 6.37
CA GLY A 179 0.09 5.36 6.13
C GLY A 179 0.59 4.75 4.84
N PHE A 180 0.39 3.44 4.75
CA PHE A 180 0.66 2.66 3.56
C PHE A 180 -0.14 1.39 3.53
N ALA A 181 -0.36 0.88 2.32
CA ALA A 181 -0.87 -0.46 2.14
C ALA A 181 0.28 -1.47 2.06
N ILE A 182 0.15 -2.61 2.75
CA ILE A 182 0.92 -3.82 2.42
C ILE A 182 0.08 -4.61 1.43
N GLU A 183 0.54 -4.67 0.19
CA GLU A 183 -0.09 -5.36 -0.92
C GLU A 183 0.71 -6.62 -1.26
N VAL A 184 0.02 -7.72 -1.50
CA VAL A 184 0.69 -8.97 -1.87
C VAL A 184 -0.13 -9.79 -2.86
N GLY A 185 0.56 -10.31 -3.87
CA GLY A 185 -0.01 -11.21 -4.84
C GLY A 185 1.05 -12.09 -5.50
N PRO A 186 0.62 -13.11 -6.27
CA PRO A 186 -0.76 -13.35 -6.66
C PRO A 186 -1.52 -14.21 -5.64
N GLN A 187 -2.71 -13.75 -5.24
CA GLN A 187 -3.66 -14.55 -4.46
C GLN A 187 -5.07 -14.34 -5.03
N PRO A 188 -5.78 -15.42 -5.43
CA PRO A 188 -7.18 -15.31 -5.81
C PRO A 188 -8.03 -14.75 -4.67
N ASN A 189 -8.97 -13.86 -5.00
CA ASN A 189 -9.95 -13.38 -4.03
C ASN A 189 -10.77 -14.54 -3.44
N GLY A 190 -11.04 -14.50 -2.15
CA GLY A 190 -11.73 -15.57 -1.41
C GLY A 190 -10.87 -16.80 -1.13
N VAL A 191 -9.57 -16.79 -1.46
CA VAL A 191 -8.61 -17.84 -1.13
C VAL A 191 -7.59 -17.34 -0.12
N LEU A 192 -7.27 -18.17 0.87
CA LEU A 192 -6.22 -17.90 1.85
C LEU A 192 -5.07 -18.88 1.62
N ARG A 193 -3.91 -18.36 1.21
CA ARG A 193 -2.69 -19.18 1.06
C ARG A 193 -1.75 -18.98 2.24
N ALA A 194 -1.17 -20.08 2.73
CA ALA A 194 -0.29 -20.05 3.89
C ALA A 194 1.03 -19.30 3.62
N ASP A 195 1.58 -19.41 2.41
CA ASP A 195 2.81 -18.71 2.01
C ASP A 195 2.60 -17.19 1.97
N ILE A 196 1.50 -16.73 1.36
CA ILE A 196 1.11 -15.32 1.31
C ILE A 196 0.80 -14.79 2.73
N PHE A 197 0.07 -15.56 3.53
CA PHE A 197 -0.23 -15.20 4.92
C PHE A 197 1.05 -14.99 5.73
N ASN A 198 1.99 -15.94 5.67
CA ASN A 198 3.25 -15.85 6.41
C ASN A 198 4.10 -14.67 5.93
N MET A 199 4.12 -14.39 4.62
CA MET A 199 4.86 -13.26 4.05
C MET A 199 4.34 -11.91 4.57
N VAL A 200 3.02 -11.69 4.56
CA VAL A 200 2.44 -10.44 5.09
C VAL A 200 2.61 -10.36 6.60
N LYS A 201 2.47 -11.49 7.30
CA LYS A 201 2.65 -11.53 8.74
C LYS A 201 4.08 -11.15 9.13
N GLU A 202 5.08 -11.63 8.42
CA GLU A 202 6.49 -11.26 8.60
C GLU A 202 6.70 -9.76 8.33
N ALA A 203 6.14 -9.21 7.25
CA ALA A 203 6.24 -7.77 6.96
C ALA A 203 5.62 -6.90 8.07
N VAL A 204 4.46 -7.32 8.62
CA VAL A 204 3.82 -6.66 9.77
C VAL A 204 4.71 -6.75 11.01
N ASP A 205 5.25 -7.93 11.31
CA ASP A 205 6.12 -8.13 12.48
C ASP A 205 7.40 -7.29 12.39
N LEU A 206 8.04 -7.24 11.23
CA LEU A 206 9.22 -6.42 10.99
C LEU A 206 8.91 -4.92 11.09
N THR A 207 7.70 -4.49 10.71
CA THR A 207 7.26 -3.11 10.91
C THR A 207 7.14 -2.80 12.40
N LEU A 208 6.57 -3.71 13.19
CA LEU A 208 6.46 -3.57 14.64
C LEU A 208 7.82 -3.62 15.35
N GLU A 209 8.73 -4.48 14.91
CA GLU A 209 10.14 -4.54 15.37
C GLU A 209 10.83 -3.20 15.12
N TRP A 210 10.72 -2.67 13.89
CA TRP A 210 11.28 -1.37 13.54
C TRP A 210 10.74 -0.23 14.41
N LEU A 211 9.42 -0.19 14.63
CA LEU A 211 8.78 0.83 15.48
C LEU A 211 9.31 0.78 16.93
N GLN A 212 9.47 -0.42 17.48
CA GLN A 212 10.02 -0.61 18.82
C GLN A 212 11.47 -0.14 18.92
N GLU A 213 12.31 -0.52 17.95
CA GLU A 213 13.70 -0.08 17.88
C GLU A 213 13.79 1.44 17.75
N PHE A 214 13.05 2.04 16.82
CA PHE A 214 13.03 3.48 16.57
C PHE A 214 12.66 4.26 17.83
N ASN A 215 11.53 3.90 18.46
CA ASN A 215 11.06 4.56 19.68
C ASN A 215 11.97 4.33 20.89
N SER A 216 12.78 3.27 20.91
CA SER A 216 13.80 3.06 21.95
C SER A 216 15.01 3.99 21.83
N GLY A 217 15.06 4.84 20.79
CA GLY A 217 16.15 5.76 20.50
C GLY A 217 17.22 5.17 19.57
N HIS A 218 16.95 4.04 18.90
CA HIS A 218 17.85 3.51 17.89
C HIS A 218 18.00 4.50 16.73
N THR A 219 19.23 4.60 16.20
CA THR A 219 19.51 5.40 15.01
C THR A 219 19.50 4.49 13.79
N PHE A 220 18.62 4.77 12.84
CA PHE A 220 18.60 4.09 11.55
C PHE A 220 19.44 4.86 10.55
N GLU A 221 20.38 4.18 9.92
CA GLU A 221 21.25 4.79 8.92
C GLU A 221 20.50 5.08 7.61
N GLY A 222 20.70 6.29 7.10
CA GLY A 222 20.17 6.74 5.83
C GLY A 222 20.70 5.95 4.64
N GLY A 223 20.25 6.30 3.46
CA GLY A 223 20.70 5.64 2.23
C GLY A 223 19.78 5.94 1.07
N THR A 224 19.75 4.99 0.15
CA THR A 224 18.92 5.07 -1.05
C THR A 224 18.08 3.82 -1.20
N VAL A 225 16.88 3.97 -1.74
CA VAL A 225 16.03 2.85 -2.15
C VAL A 225 15.40 3.13 -3.51
N GLU A 226 15.05 2.07 -4.23
CA GLU A 226 14.27 2.17 -5.47
C GLU A 226 12.77 2.06 -5.16
N ALA A 227 11.98 2.86 -5.88
CA ALA A 227 10.53 2.81 -5.87
C ALA A 227 9.96 2.98 -7.29
N TYR A 228 8.76 2.46 -7.49
CA TYR A 228 8.01 2.52 -8.75
C TYR A 228 6.94 3.60 -8.62
N THR A 229 7.14 4.72 -9.31
CA THR A 229 6.23 5.85 -9.26
C THR A 229 5.20 5.76 -10.37
N LEU A 230 3.92 5.79 -10.03
CA LEU A 230 2.81 5.75 -10.99
C LEU A 230 2.98 6.83 -12.06
N VAL A 231 2.85 6.43 -13.33
CA VAL A 231 2.81 7.33 -14.49
C VAL A 231 1.40 7.40 -15.05
N LYS A 232 0.80 6.26 -15.36
CA LYS A 232 -0.56 6.17 -15.92
C LYS A 232 -1.16 4.77 -15.74
N SER A 233 -2.47 4.68 -15.97
CA SER A 233 -3.18 3.41 -16.10
C SER A 233 -3.47 3.11 -17.57
N VAL A 234 -3.51 1.84 -17.93
CA VAL A 234 -3.90 1.36 -19.26
C VAL A 234 -5.19 0.54 -19.11
N ASP A 235 -6.24 0.89 -19.85
CA ASP A 235 -7.48 0.09 -19.92
C ASP A 235 -7.30 -1.08 -20.89
N TYR A 236 -8.19 -2.05 -20.79
CA TYR A 236 -8.39 -3.06 -21.82
C TYR A 236 -8.87 -2.42 -23.13
N PRO A 237 -8.48 -2.98 -24.29
CA PRO A 237 -9.16 -2.71 -25.55
C PRO A 237 -10.65 -3.04 -25.43
N ARG A 238 -11.50 -2.13 -25.90
CA ARG A 238 -12.95 -2.26 -25.83
C ARG A 238 -13.62 -1.90 -27.14
N ASP A 239 -14.79 -2.50 -27.37
CA ASP A 239 -15.67 -2.14 -28.48
C ASP A 239 -16.49 -0.87 -28.19
N SER A 240 -17.33 -0.47 -29.16
CA SER A 240 -18.22 0.69 -29.04
C SER A 240 -19.30 0.54 -27.95
N ALA A 241 -19.57 -0.69 -27.48
CA ALA A 241 -20.47 -0.98 -26.36
C ALA A 241 -19.72 -1.04 -25.01
N GLY A 242 -18.41 -0.78 -25.00
CA GLY A 242 -17.58 -0.80 -23.80
C GLY A 242 -17.19 -2.20 -23.31
N LYS A 243 -17.42 -3.25 -24.10
CA LYS A 243 -17.03 -4.63 -23.78
C LYS A 243 -15.57 -4.86 -24.14
N ILE A 244 -14.87 -5.60 -23.30
CA ILE A 244 -13.46 -5.97 -23.53
C ILE A 244 -13.37 -6.84 -24.79
N THR A 245 -12.39 -6.55 -25.64
CA THR A 245 -12.15 -7.27 -26.91
C THR A 245 -10.81 -8.01 -26.95
N ALA A 246 -10.01 -7.91 -25.88
CA ALA A 246 -8.71 -8.55 -25.77
C ALA A 246 -8.40 -8.95 -24.32
N ALA A 247 -7.65 -10.04 -24.15
CA ALA A 247 -7.04 -10.40 -22.87
C ALA A 247 -5.63 -9.80 -22.76
N ILE A 248 -5.08 -9.76 -21.53
CA ILE A 248 -3.65 -9.50 -21.34
C ILE A 248 -2.84 -10.53 -22.13
N HIS A 249 -1.83 -10.07 -22.87
CA HIS A 249 -0.96 -10.98 -23.63
C HIS A 249 -0.16 -11.86 -22.68
N GLN A 250 0.06 -13.13 -23.05
CA GLN A 250 0.76 -14.11 -22.21
C GLN A 250 2.18 -13.67 -21.81
N ASP A 251 2.86 -12.89 -22.65
CA ASP A 251 4.21 -12.37 -22.37
C ASP A 251 4.21 -11.20 -21.37
N LEU A 252 3.06 -10.55 -21.15
CA LEU A 252 2.86 -9.54 -20.13
C LEU A 252 2.25 -10.12 -18.84
N GLN A 253 1.39 -11.14 -18.97
CA GLN A 253 0.76 -11.81 -17.83
C GLN A 253 1.81 -12.25 -16.81
N ASP A 254 1.58 -11.93 -15.53
CA ASP A 254 2.47 -12.26 -14.40
C ASP A 254 3.87 -11.63 -14.47
N ASN A 255 4.09 -10.65 -15.35
CA ASN A 255 5.38 -9.97 -15.51
C ASN A 255 5.39 -8.56 -14.86
N ASP A 256 4.66 -8.39 -13.76
CA ASP A 256 4.72 -7.17 -12.94
C ASP A 256 6.18 -6.79 -12.59
N PHE A 257 6.47 -5.49 -12.64
CA PHE A 257 7.77 -4.88 -12.40
C PHE A 257 8.90 -5.31 -13.33
N LYS A 258 8.61 -5.99 -14.45
CA LYS A 258 9.59 -6.19 -15.53
C LYS A 258 9.54 -5.02 -16.51
N LEU A 259 10.67 -4.73 -17.15
CA LEU A 259 10.76 -3.62 -18.09
C LEU A 259 9.89 -3.91 -19.33
N LEU A 260 8.94 -3.01 -19.62
CA LEU A 260 8.09 -3.02 -20.80
C LEU A 260 8.58 -1.97 -21.78
N ARG A 261 8.88 -2.38 -23.02
CA ARG A 261 9.43 -1.54 -24.09
C ARG A 261 8.47 -1.38 -25.24
N SER A 262 8.63 -0.30 -26.00
CA SER A 262 7.88 -0.11 -27.25
C SER A 262 8.05 -1.31 -28.18
N GLY A 263 6.93 -1.85 -28.67
CA GLY A 263 6.87 -3.04 -29.51
C GLY A 263 6.63 -4.36 -28.75
N ASP A 264 6.74 -4.38 -27.41
CA ASP A 264 6.42 -5.55 -26.60
C ASP A 264 4.91 -5.85 -26.64
N PRO A 265 4.47 -7.12 -26.68
CA PRO A 265 3.07 -7.47 -26.77
C PRO A 265 2.35 -7.32 -25.42
N ILE A 266 1.21 -6.62 -25.40
CA ILE A 266 0.47 -6.29 -24.16
C ILE A 266 -0.97 -6.81 -24.13
N PHE A 267 -1.60 -6.97 -25.29
CA PHE A 267 -2.91 -7.59 -25.38
C PHE A 267 -2.97 -8.61 -26.53
N LEU A 268 -3.80 -9.62 -26.37
CA LEU A 268 -4.19 -10.55 -27.43
C LEU A 268 -5.69 -10.41 -27.66
N THR A 269 -6.09 -9.91 -28.83
CA THR A 269 -7.50 -9.78 -29.19
C THR A 269 -8.15 -11.15 -29.31
N PHE A 270 -9.47 -11.22 -29.11
CA PHE A 270 -10.20 -12.49 -29.29
C PHE A 270 -10.23 -12.96 -30.75
N ALA A 271 -9.84 -12.11 -31.70
CA ALA A 271 -9.61 -12.47 -33.10
C ALA A 271 -8.20 -13.04 -33.36
N GLY A 272 -7.33 -13.10 -32.35
CA GLY A 272 -5.96 -13.62 -32.45
C GLY A 272 -4.90 -12.59 -32.85
N GLU A 273 -5.23 -11.30 -32.85
CA GLU A 273 -4.28 -10.23 -33.14
C GLU A 273 -3.52 -9.80 -31.89
N THR A 274 -2.20 -9.66 -31.99
CA THR A 274 -1.36 -9.14 -30.91
C THR A 274 -1.28 -7.62 -30.98
N LEU A 275 -1.73 -6.95 -29.92
CA LEU A 275 -1.55 -5.51 -29.75
C LEU A 275 -0.28 -5.24 -28.94
N LYS A 276 0.54 -4.33 -29.44
CA LYS A 276 1.85 -3.99 -28.87
C LYS A 276 1.80 -2.71 -28.06
N TYR A 277 2.70 -2.60 -27.10
CA TYR A 277 2.90 -1.39 -26.35
C TYR A 277 3.55 -0.32 -27.22
N GLU A 278 2.97 0.88 -27.18
CA GLU A 278 3.54 2.07 -27.80
C GLU A 278 3.74 3.12 -26.72
N GLY A 279 5.00 3.38 -26.36
CA GLY A 279 5.34 4.30 -25.28
C GLY A 279 6.81 4.21 -24.88
N GLU A 280 7.12 4.90 -23.79
CA GLU A 280 8.44 4.91 -23.17
C GLU A 280 8.67 3.67 -22.31
N ASP A 281 9.93 3.35 -22.04
CA ASP A 281 10.33 2.25 -21.17
C ASP A 281 9.78 2.44 -19.74
N LEU A 282 8.79 1.63 -19.37
CA LEU A 282 8.08 1.69 -18.09
C LEU A 282 7.94 0.29 -17.48
N TYR A 283 7.45 0.22 -16.24
CA TYR A 283 7.29 -1.02 -15.49
C TYR A 283 5.81 -1.23 -15.18
N PRO A 284 5.16 -2.28 -15.71
CA PRO A 284 3.76 -2.55 -15.45
C PRO A 284 3.59 -3.15 -14.05
N TYR A 285 2.46 -2.86 -13.39
CA TYR A 285 2.08 -3.48 -12.12
C TYR A 285 0.56 -3.51 -11.96
N PHE A 286 0.06 -4.35 -11.04
CA PHE A 286 -1.35 -4.77 -10.99
C PHE A 286 -1.80 -5.34 -12.34
N VAL A 287 -0.92 -6.10 -13.00
CA VAL A 287 -1.25 -6.73 -14.28
C VAL A 287 -2.38 -7.73 -14.06
N ASN A 288 -3.52 -7.48 -14.71
CA ASN A 288 -4.69 -8.33 -14.68
C ASN A 288 -5.39 -8.43 -13.30
N GLU A 289 -5.41 -7.34 -12.52
CA GLU A 289 -6.13 -7.32 -11.24
C GLU A 289 -7.65 -7.47 -11.45
N CYS A 290 -8.24 -8.51 -10.87
CA CYS A 290 -9.64 -8.86 -11.04
C CYS A 290 -10.61 -7.74 -10.65
N ALA A 291 -10.33 -6.98 -9.59
CA ALA A 291 -11.15 -5.87 -9.13
C ALA A 291 -11.06 -4.62 -10.03
N TYR A 292 -10.12 -4.58 -10.97
CA TYR A 292 -9.83 -3.40 -11.79
C TYR A 292 -10.52 -3.43 -13.16
N TYR A 293 -11.12 -4.57 -13.52
CA TYR A 293 -11.96 -4.70 -14.71
C TYR A 293 -13.11 -3.68 -14.76
N GLU A 294 -13.82 -3.47 -13.64
CA GLU A 294 -14.87 -2.44 -13.52
C GLU A 294 -14.31 -1.01 -13.55
N LYS A 295 -13.04 -0.85 -13.14
CA LYS A 295 -12.34 0.44 -13.03
C LYS A 295 -11.67 0.85 -14.32
N LYS A 296 -11.78 0.04 -15.37
CA LYS A 296 -11.15 0.27 -16.68
C LYS A 296 -9.63 0.34 -16.58
N ILE A 297 -9.04 -0.57 -15.80
CA ILE A 297 -7.60 -0.68 -15.62
C ILE A 297 -7.20 -2.14 -15.84
N ALA A 298 -6.40 -2.38 -16.86
CA ALA A 298 -5.78 -3.66 -17.15
C ALA A 298 -4.44 -3.81 -16.40
N PHE A 299 -3.68 -2.71 -16.33
CA PHE A 299 -2.47 -2.56 -15.53
C PHE A 299 -2.14 -1.08 -15.34
N HIS A 300 -1.33 -0.78 -14.35
CA HIS A 300 -0.67 0.51 -14.20
C HIS A 300 0.73 0.47 -14.79
N LEU A 301 1.26 1.62 -15.17
CA LEU A 301 2.64 1.81 -15.61
C LEU A 301 3.36 2.74 -14.65
N ALA A 302 4.56 2.37 -14.25
CA ALA A 302 5.40 3.14 -13.35
C ALA A 302 6.79 3.41 -13.94
N MET A 303 7.38 4.52 -13.51
CA MET A 303 8.79 4.82 -13.70
C MET A 303 9.56 4.42 -12.44
N LYS A 304 10.71 3.77 -12.61
CA LYS A 304 11.58 3.42 -11.48
C LYS A 304 12.45 4.62 -11.10
N LYS A 305 12.30 5.12 -9.87
CA LYS A 305 13.06 6.25 -9.30
C LYS A 305 13.87 5.79 -8.09
N THR A 306 15.00 6.46 -7.85
CA THR A 306 15.82 6.27 -6.64
C THR A 306 15.56 7.41 -5.67
N TYR A 307 15.27 7.10 -4.41
CA TYR A 307 15.02 8.06 -3.34
C TYR A 307 16.13 7.99 -2.31
N SER A 308 16.71 9.13 -1.96
CA SER A 308 17.69 9.28 -0.89
C SER A 308 17.04 9.82 0.38
N PHE A 309 17.45 9.32 1.54
CA PHE A 309 16.94 9.77 2.84
C PHE A 309 18.05 9.74 3.90
N PRO A 310 18.01 10.67 4.88
CA PRO A 310 19.04 10.81 5.90
C PRO A 310 18.94 9.72 6.97
N SER A 311 19.97 9.63 7.82
CA SER A 311 19.88 8.84 9.05
C SER A 311 18.90 9.50 10.03
N ILE A 312 18.08 8.70 10.71
CA ILE A 312 17.07 9.21 11.65
C ILE A 312 17.19 8.57 13.03
N CYS A 313 16.70 9.27 14.05
CA CYS A 313 16.44 8.73 15.37
C CYS A 313 15.17 9.34 15.97
N ALA A 314 14.58 8.69 16.97
CA ALA A 314 13.49 9.30 17.72
C ALA A 314 13.98 10.53 18.50
N LYS A 315 13.19 11.61 18.48
CA LYS A 315 13.36 12.76 19.38
C LYS A 315 13.25 12.29 20.83
N LYS A 316 14.13 12.77 21.70
CA LYS A 316 14.01 12.58 23.14
C LYS A 316 13.04 13.62 23.72
N ASP A 317 12.25 13.23 24.70
CA ASP A 317 11.39 14.15 25.43
C ASP A 317 12.23 15.31 25.98
N GLY A 318 11.93 16.54 25.55
CA GLY A 318 12.61 17.77 25.98
C GLY A 318 13.46 18.49 24.92
N GLU A 319 13.66 17.93 23.73
CA GLU A 319 14.30 18.64 22.60
C GLU A 319 13.24 19.42 21.79
N THR A 320 13.12 20.73 22.04
CA THR A 320 12.30 21.64 21.21
C THR A 320 12.92 21.82 19.82
N ALA A 321 12.07 21.94 18.81
CA ALA A 321 12.44 22.19 17.40
C ALA A 321 13.14 23.54 17.20
#